data_AF-A0A916PWX4-F1
#
_entry.id   AF-A0A916PWX4-F1
#
_cell.length_a   1.000
_cell.length_b   1.000
_cell.length_c   1.000
_cell.angle_alpha   90.00
_cell.angle_beta   90.00
_cell.angle_gamma   90.00
#
_symmetry.space_group_name_H-M   'P 1'
#
loop_
_entity.id
_entity.type
_entity.pdbx_description
1 polymer ?
#
loop_
_entity_poly.entity_id
_entity_poly.type
_entity_poly.pdbx_seq_one_letter_code
_entity_poly.pdbx_strand_id
1 'polypeptide(L)'
;MTLAELLPAARKLSVTEKLKLIRILAEDLDTSENIQLSETFKNQNSPKAVTPKSKKLRPFGLCAGEFVVPEDFDAPLSDEILNAFEGK
;
A
#
# COMPACT_ATOMS: atom_id res chain seq x y z
N MET A 1 20.53 -24.01 5.42
CA MET A 1 20.39 -22.67 4.81
C MET A 1 18.93 -22.26 4.92
N THR A 2 18.58 -21.61 6.01
CA THR A 2 17.22 -21.05 6.19
C THR A 2 17.15 -19.63 5.60
N LEU A 3 15.96 -19.14 5.23
CA LEU A 3 15.80 -17.75 4.77
C LEU A 3 16.31 -16.74 5.83
N ALA A 4 16.18 -17.08 7.11
CA ALA A 4 16.68 -16.27 8.22
C ALA A 4 18.21 -16.11 8.21
N GLU A 5 18.95 -17.12 7.73
CA GLU A 5 20.42 -17.06 7.59
C GLU A 5 20.85 -16.23 6.37
N LEU A 6 20.02 -16.16 5.32
CA LEU A 6 20.35 -15.46 4.06
C LEU A 6 19.93 -13.98 4.05
N LEU A 7 18.93 -13.61 4.84
CA LEU A 7 18.38 -12.25 4.91
C LEU A 7 19.43 -11.18 5.28
N PRO A 8 20.34 -11.41 6.26
CA PRO A 8 21.40 -10.45 6.58
C PRO A 8 22.37 -10.19 5.41
N ALA A 9 22.65 -11.22 4.60
CA ALA A 9 23.51 -11.08 3.42
C ALA A 9 22.80 -10.28 2.32
N ALA A 10 21.52 -10.56 2.08
CA ALA A 10 20.72 -9.82 1.10
C ALA A 10 20.59 -8.32 1.41
N ARG A 11 20.58 -7.94 2.70
CA ARG A 11 20.53 -6.52 3.11
C ARG A 11 21.76 -5.72 2.71
N LYS A 12 22.94 -6.35 2.69
CA LYS A 12 24.23 -5.71 2.36
C LYS A 12 24.44 -5.44 0.87
N LEU A 13 23.61 -6.01 0.00
CA LEU A 13 23.65 -5.80 -1.44
C LEU A 13 23.30 -4.35 -1.81
N SER A 14 23.94 -3.85 -2.85
CA SER A 14 23.58 -2.60 -3.52
C SER A 14 22.22 -2.70 -4.20
N VAL A 15 21.64 -1.56 -4.59
CA VAL A 15 20.31 -1.50 -5.24
C VAL A 15 20.30 -2.33 -6.53
N THR A 16 21.34 -2.21 -7.36
CA THR A 16 21.43 -2.96 -8.63
C THR A 16 21.53 -4.47 -8.40
N GLU A 17 22.26 -4.90 -7.39
CA GLU A 17 22.39 -6.32 -7.05
C GLU A 17 21.08 -6.88 -6.48
N LYS A 18 20.37 -6.09 -5.67
CA LYS A 18 19.02 -6.43 -5.19
C LYS A 18 18.04 -6.61 -6.35
N LEU A 19 18.07 -5.71 -7.33
CA LEU A 19 17.20 -5.79 -8.51
C LEU A 19 17.52 -7.04 -9.37
N LYS A 20 18.80 -7.37 -9.56
CA LYS A 20 19.21 -8.59 -10.25
C LYS A 20 18.73 -9.85 -9.52
N LEU A 21 18.87 -9.88 -8.19
CA LEU A 21 18.41 -11.00 -7.38
C LEU A 21 16.89 -11.17 -7.44
N ILE A 22 16.13 -10.07 -7.34
CA ILE A 22 14.67 -10.09 -7.47
C ILE A 22 14.25 -10.64 -8.83
N ARG A 23 14.91 -10.22 -9.92
CA ARG A 23 14.62 -10.70 -11.27
C ARG A 23 14.81 -12.22 -11.39
N ILE A 24 15.93 -12.74 -10.92
CA ILE A 24 16.23 -14.18 -10.95
C ILE A 24 15.16 -14.97 -10.18
N LEU A 25 14.83 -14.50 -8.96
CA LEU A 25 13.82 -15.16 -8.13
C LEU A 25 12.42 -15.11 -8.74
N ALA A 26 12.07 -14.04 -9.47
CA ALA A 26 10.79 -13.94 -10.16
C ALA A 26 10.70 -14.90 -11.36
N GLU A 27 11.77 -15.01 -12.15
CA GLU A 27 11.88 -15.97 -13.25
C GLU A 27 11.73 -17.42 -12.76
N ASP A 28 12.31 -17.75 -11.60
CA ASP A 28 12.17 -19.07 -10.97
C ASP A 28 10.73 -19.33 -10.47
N LEU A 29 10.03 -18.31 -9.96
CA LEU A 29 8.66 -18.42 -9.45
C LEU A 29 7.63 -18.61 -10.57
N ASP A 30 7.81 -17.95 -11.72
CA ASP A 30 6.90 -18.09 -12.88
C ASP A 30 6.88 -19.52 -13.46
N THR A 31 7.90 -20.34 -13.15
CA THR A 31 7.98 -21.75 -13.56
C THR A 31 7.41 -22.74 -12.54
N SER A 32 7.02 -22.27 -11.34
CA SER A 32 6.58 -23.14 -10.24
C SER A 32 5.05 -23.13 -10.09
N GLU A 33 4.38 -24.18 -10.56
CA GLU A 33 2.90 -24.31 -10.55
C GLU A 33 2.28 -24.44 -9.13
N ASN A 34 3.09 -24.45 -8.06
CA ASN A 34 2.58 -24.60 -6.69
C ASN A 34 3.26 -23.63 -5.72
N ILE A 35 3.07 -22.32 -5.93
CA ILE A 35 3.34 -21.33 -4.89
C ILE A 35 2.25 -21.46 -3.83
N GLN A 36 2.42 -22.37 -2.87
CA GLN A 36 1.63 -22.32 -1.66
C GLN A 36 1.99 -21.04 -0.90
N LEU A 37 1.06 -20.09 -0.87
CA LEU A 37 1.06 -19.00 0.09
C LEU A 37 1.00 -19.61 1.48
N SER A 38 2.16 -19.97 2.04
CA SER A 38 2.28 -20.42 3.42
C SER A 38 1.65 -19.33 4.30
N GLU A 39 0.76 -19.77 5.19
CA GLU A 39 -0.15 -18.91 5.93
C GLU A 39 0.55 -17.95 6.92
N THR A 40 1.87 -17.91 6.92
CA THR A 40 2.69 -16.93 7.64
C THR A 40 2.34 -15.49 7.23
N PHE A 41 1.83 -15.26 6.01
CA PHE A 41 1.29 -13.96 5.58
C PHE A 41 -0.19 -13.73 5.92
N LYS A 42 -0.95 -14.77 6.33
CA LYS A 42 -2.33 -14.59 6.78
C LYS A 42 -2.44 -13.89 8.14
N ASN A 43 -1.33 -13.66 8.84
CA ASN A 43 -1.35 -12.97 10.14
C ASN A 43 -0.98 -11.49 10.10
N GLN A 44 -0.78 -10.88 8.93
CA GLN A 44 -0.66 -9.41 8.84
C GLN A 44 -1.73 -8.73 8.01
N ASN A 45 -2.52 -9.45 7.20
CA ASN A 45 -3.70 -8.91 6.51
C ASN A 45 -4.83 -9.95 6.36
N SER A 46 -5.05 -10.81 7.36
CA SER A 46 -6.39 -11.39 7.49
C SER A 46 -7.36 -10.28 7.90
N PRO A 47 -8.59 -10.22 7.37
CA PRO A 47 -9.68 -9.58 8.10
C PRO A 47 -9.90 -10.41 9.36
N LYS A 48 -9.06 -10.17 10.39
CA LYS A 48 -9.35 -10.63 11.74
C LYS A 48 -10.74 -10.11 12.02
N ALA A 49 -11.68 -11.02 12.25
CA ALA A 49 -12.95 -10.67 12.84
C ALA A 49 -12.61 -9.85 14.08
N VAL A 50 -12.85 -8.54 13.98
CA VAL A 50 -12.62 -7.61 15.06
C VAL A 50 -13.54 -8.09 16.16
N THR A 51 -12.97 -8.74 17.17
CA THR A 51 -13.63 -8.90 18.46
C THR A 51 -14.19 -7.52 18.79
N PRO A 52 -15.49 -7.39 19.09
CA PRO A 52 -16.09 -6.09 19.31
C PRO A 52 -15.52 -5.53 20.61
N LYS A 53 -14.32 -4.93 20.53
CA LYS A 53 -13.85 -3.94 21.48
C LYS A 53 -15.00 -2.96 21.57
N SER A 54 -15.60 -2.85 22.76
CA SER A 54 -16.75 -1.99 23.06
C SER A 54 -16.77 -0.82 22.09
N LYS A 55 -17.72 -0.82 21.15
CA LYS A 55 -17.77 0.08 19.99
C LYS A 55 -17.90 1.53 20.48
N LYS A 56 -16.82 2.12 20.98
CA LYS A 56 -16.75 3.55 21.16
C LYS A 56 -16.77 4.09 19.75
N LEU A 57 -17.80 4.87 19.44
CA LEU A 57 -17.90 5.54 18.15
C LEU A 57 -16.60 6.28 17.91
N ARG A 58 -16.07 6.18 16.68
CA ARG A 58 -14.88 6.95 16.34
C ARG A 58 -15.24 8.43 16.47
N PRO A 59 -14.36 9.25 17.07
CA PRO A 59 -14.61 10.67 17.12
C PRO A 59 -14.72 11.21 15.69
N PHE A 60 -15.76 12.00 15.45
CA PHE A 60 -15.93 12.74 14.20
C PHE A 60 -15.07 14.01 14.25
N GLY A 61 -14.54 14.45 13.10
CA GLY A 61 -13.85 15.73 12.99
C GLY A 61 -12.62 15.87 13.89
N LEU A 62 -11.62 14.98 13.75
CA LEU A 62 -10.34 15.10 14.48
C LEU A 62 -9.65 16.45 14.26
N CYS A 63 -9.89 17.07 13.10
CA CYS A 63 -9.38 18.39 12.71
C CYS A 63 -10.50 19.44 12.60
N ALA A 64 -11.59 19.31 13.37
CA ALA A 64 -12.69 20.27 13.32
C ALA A 64 -12.21 21.68 13.70
N GLY A 65 -12.45 22.66 12.83
CA GLY A 65 -12.01 24.04 13.01
C GLY A 65 -10.56 24.33 12.56
N GLU A 66 -9.78 23.32 12.17
CA GLU A 66 -8.44 23.50 11.60
C GLU A 66 -8.47 23.75 10.08
N PHE A 67 -9.59 23.44 9.43
CA PHE A 67 -9.82 23.69 8.01
C PHE A 67 -10.95 24.71 7.85
N VAL A 68 -10.68 25.81 7.14
CA VAL A 68 -11.69 26.77 6.72
C VAL A 68 -12.06 26.45 5.28
N VAL A 69 -13.31 26.04 5.07
CA VAL A 69 -13.86 25.85 3.73
C VAL A 69 -14.05 27.23 3.10
N PRO A 70 -13.42 27.51 1.94
CA PRO A 70 -13.68 28.76 1.21
C PRO A 70 -15.16 28.90 0.81
N GLU A 71 -15.66 30.13 0.72
CA GLU A 71 -17.06 30.40 0.34
C GLU A 71 -17.40 29.91 -1.08
N ASP A 72 -16.39 29.76 -1.94
CA ASP A 72 -16.49 29.36 -3.34
C ASP A 72 -16.15 27.87 -3.57
N PHE A 73 -16.06 27.05 -2.51
CA PHE A 73 -15.70 25.64 -2.66
C PHE A 73 -16.64 24.86 -3.60
N ASP A 74 -17.95 25.17 -3.55
CA ASP A 74 -18.97 24.55 -4.40
C ASP A 74 -19.18 25.30 -5.72
N ALA A 75 -18.37 26.32 -6.02
CA ALA A 75 -18.43 27.03 -7.30
C ALA A 75 -18.03 26.10 -8.47
N PRO A 76 -18.57 26.34 -9.67
CA PRO A 76 -18.13 25.60 -10.85
C PRO A 76 -16.63 25.78 -11.08
N LEU A 77 -15.98 24.72 -11.57
CA LEU A 77 -14.58 24.80 -11.99
C LEU A 77 -14.41 25.85 -13.10
N SER A 78 -13.28 26.54 -13.11
CA SER A 78 -12.94 27.50 -14.16
C SER A 78 -12.82 26.83 -15.54
N ASP A 79 -13.12 27.58 -16.60
CA ASP A 79 -13.03 27.10 -17.99
C ASP A 79 -11.63 26.58 -18.36
N GLU A 80 -10.56 27.15 -17.79
CA GLU A 80 -9.20 26.66 -18.00
C GLU A 80 -9.02 25.21 -17.52
N ILE A 81 -9.48 24.92 -16.29
CA ILE A 81 -9.45 23.58 -15.70
C ILE A 81 -10.33 22.62 -16.51
N LEU A 82 -11.52 23.06 -16.91
CA LEU A 82 -12.43 22.25 -17.72
C LEU A 82 -11.83 21.93 -19.09
N ASN A 83 -11.26 22.91 -19.79
CA ASN A 83 -10.63 22.73 -21.09
C ASN A 83 -9.40 21.81 -21.01
N ALA A 84 -8.58 21.96 -19.96
CA ALA A 84 -7.46 21.05 -19.71
C ALA A 84 -7.92 19.60 -19.50
N PHE A 85 -9.06 19.40 -18.85
CA PHE A 85 -9.65 18.07 -18.65
C PHE A 85 -10.30 17.51 -19.92
N GLU A 86 -10.92 18.37 -20.72
CA GLU A 86 -11.62 18.03 -21.97
C GLU A 86 -10.70 17.98 -23.20
N GLY A 87 -9.42 18.36 -23.06
CA GLY A 87 -8.44 18.37 -24.14
C GLY A 87 -8.70 19.43 -25.21
N LYS A 88 -9.28 20.57 -24.81
CA LYS A 88 -9.61 21.72 -25.67
C LYS A 88 -8.57 22.84 -25.57
#